data_AF-A0A845EQG8-F1
#
_entry.id   AF-A0A845EQG8-F1
#
_cell.length_a   1.000
_cell.length_b   1.000
_cell.length_c   1.000
_cell.angle_alpha   90.00
_cell.angle_beta   90.00
_cell.angle_gamma   90.00
#
_symmetry.space_group_name_H-M   'P 1'
#
loop_
_entity.id
_entity.type
_entity.pdbx_description
1 polymer ?
#
loop_
_entity_poly.entity_id
_entity_poly.type
_entity_poly.pdbx_seq_one_letter_code
_entity_poly.pdbx_strand_id
1 'polypeptide(L)'
;MELGLIQKQTTKLVMTTQLHQAISILQYSTAELLEYVKEQALENPLIELQSPSWDGGVRSSKRSYENGTRQDPLEYAETRRSLHDELHEQTRCINLPKKITGIVHYLIDNIDESGYLRINEKEVMSYLDCDEFELTEAIQQVQLLDPPGIGARSLSECLSLQLNQEGEVFELARLLVSDHLKALAEKKYRELSKQYHLPVEQIQQAADLVADLNPRPGTKWFTEKTTYIVPDVMIQEKNGRFTVTLLDDDLPAMKVSNTYHSFKHNEAADYLKGKYQQVSWLMKSIEQRKQTLRAIMGVVIVHQQRFLRNGMSDLVPITLKEVANEAHVHESTVSRAIKSKYVQTPHGLYPLKDLFTSKLASESGEGASSSSVKLFIKELVENENKLKPLSDQKIVEALHIQRGIEVSRRTIAKYRDELKILSSSKRKRFT
;
A
#
# COMPACT_ATOMS: atom_id res chain seq x y z
N MET A 1 69.65 -7.00 23.90
CA MET A 1 68.40 -6.87 23.14
C MET A 1 67.30 -6.54 24.12
N GLU A 2 66.95 -5.27 24.23
CA GLU A 2 65.80 -4.83 25.05
C GLU A 2 64.51 -5.16 24.28
N LEU A 3 63.71 -6.07 24.84
CA LEU A 3 62.39 -6.42 24.33
C LEU A 3 61.39 -5.37 24.82
N GLY A 4 61.20 -4.31 24.03
CA GLY A 4 60.16 -3.31 24.26
C GLY A 4 58.77 -3.86 23.92
N LEU A 5 57.88 -3.96 24.91
CA LEU A 5 56.46 -4.22 24.69
C LEU A 5 55.80 -2.98 24.08
N ILE A 6 55.39 -3.07 22.82
CA ILE A 6 54.59 -2.04 22.15
C ILE A 6 53.12 -2.34 22.40
N GLN A 7 52.52 -1.63 23.35
CA GLN A 7 51.07 -1.68 23.59
C GLN A 7 50.35 -0.93 22.46
N LYS A 8 49.81 -1.66 21.49
CA LYS A 8 48.88 -1.11 20.49
C LYS A 8 47.49 -0.95 21.12
N GLN A 9 47.16 0.26 21.54
CA GLN A 9 45.82 0.60 22.03
C GLN A 9 44.88 0.75 20.83
N THR A 10 44.04 -0.25 20.56
CA THR A 10 42.94 -0.13 19.59
C THR A 10 41.68 0.35 20.32
N THR A 11 41.31 1.62 20.16
CA THR A 11 40.04 2.15 20.66
C THR A 11 38.89 1.56 19.86
N LYS A 12 38.21 0.54 20.38
CA LYS A 12 36.89 0.15 19.87
C LYS A 12 35.91 1.25 20.28
N LEU A 13 35.36 1.97 19.30
CA LEU A 13 34.26 2.90 19.52
C LEU A 13 33.04 2.10 20.01
N VAL A 14 32.83 2.06 21.32
CA VAL A 14 31.61 1.52 21.92
C VAL A 14 30.51 2.55 21.70
N MET A 15 29.46 2.17 20.97
CA MET A 15 28.30 3.03 20.73
C MET A 15 27.65 3.41 22.05
N THR A 16 27.46 4.71 22.30
CA THR A 16 26.72 5.18 23.48
C THR A 16 25.21 5.05 23.24
N THR A 17 24.44 4.93 24.31
CA THR A 17 22.96 4.91 24.25
C THR A 17 22.39 6.12 23.52
N GLN A 18 23.00 7.29 23.72
CA GLN A 18 22.67 8.53 23.00
C GLN A 18 22.88 8.40 21.48
N LEU A 19 23.96 7.77 21.01
CA LEU A 19 24.17 7.57 19.57
C LEU A 19 23.12 6.62 18.97
N HIS A 20 22.72 5.58 19.70
CA HIS A 20 21.61 4.72 19.28
C HIS A 20 20.30 5.50 19.17
N GLN A 21 19.97 6.31 20.18
CA GLN A 21 18.77 7.13 20.17
C GLN A 21 18.77 8.15 19.01
N ALA A 22 19.89 8.82 18.72
CA ALA A 22 19.99 9.74 17.58
C ALA A 22 19.74 9.03 16.24
N ILE A 23 20.25 7.82 16.07
CA ILE A 23 20.05 7.01 14.86
C ILE A 23 18.59 6.58 14.71
N SER A 24 17.93 6.24 15.81
CA SER A 24 16.51 5.92 15.83
C SER A 24 15.66 7.14 15.50
N ILE A 25 15.96 8.29 16.13
CA ILE A 25 15.32 9.57 15.85
C ILE A 25 15.45 9.93 14.37
N LEU A 26 16.55 9.64 13.69
CA LEU A 26 16.68 9.90 12.25
C LEU A 26 15.75 9.02 11.39
N GLN A 27 15.47 7.79 11.83
CA GLN A 27 14.67 6.80 11.09
C GLN A 27 13.16 6.93 11.32
N TYR A 28 12.72 7.51 12.44
CA TYR A 28 11.30 7.58 12.78
C TYR A 28 10.46 8.31 11.71
N SER A 29 9.23 7.88 11.47
CA SER A 29 8.26 8.75 10.76
C SER A 29 7.94 10.00 11.59
N THR A 30 7.31 11.02 11.01
CA THR A 30 6.83 12.18 11.77
C THR A 30 5.86 11.77 12.90
N ALA A 31 4.99 10.80 12.65
CA ALA A 31 4.05 10.27 13.63
C ALA A 31 4.77 9.51 14.76
N GLU A 32 5.75 8.66 14.42
CA GLU A 32 6.58 7.95 15.41
C GLU A 32 7.43 8.92 16.23
N LEU A 33 7.97 9.98 15.60
CA LEU A 33 8.73 11.01 16.30
C LEU A 33 7.84 11.77 17.30
N LEU A 34 6.61 12.09 16.91
CA LEU A 34 5.64 12.75 17.79
C LEU A 34 5.28 11.87 18.98
N GLU A 35 5.07 10.56 18.76
CA GLU A 35 4.80 9.63 19.85
C GLU A 35 6.00 9.49 20.79
N TYR A 36 7.20 9.36 20.24
CA TYR A 36 8.44 9.33 21.02
C TYR A 36 8.63 10.61 21.86
N VAL A 37 8.34 11.77 21.29
CA VAL A 37 8.43 13.06 22.00
C VAL A 37 7.40 13.14 23.14
N LYS A 38 6.19 12.61 22.95
CA LYS A 38 5.19 12.52 24.03
C LYS A 38 5.64 11.58 25.14
N GLU A 39 6.17 10.40 24.81
CA GLU A 39 6.72 9.47 25.80
C GLU A 39 7.84 10.15 26.61
N GLN A 40 8.77 10.84 25.94
CA GLN A 40 9.83 11.58 26.62
C GLN A 40 9.27 12.71 27.50
N ALA A 41 8.18 13.37 27.09
CA ALA A 41 7.52 14.38 27.90
C ALA A 41 6.88 13.82 29.18
N LEU A 42 6.39 12.57 29.14
CA LEU A 42 5.91 11.87 30.35
C LEU A 42 7.06 11.51 31.30
N GLU A 43 8.24 11.18 30.77
CA GLU A 43 9.43 10.82 31.57
C GLU A 43 10.23 12.02 32.10
N ASN A 44 10.08 13.19 31.48
CA ASN A 44 10.85 14.38 31.81
C ASN A 44 9.94 15.59 32.07
N PRO A 45 9.80 16.02 33.34
CA PRO A 45 8.90 17.11 33.71
C PRO A 45 9.33 18.48 33.16
N LEU A 46 10.53 18.59 32.58
CA LEU A 46 11.01 19.82 31.95
C LEU A 46 10.46 20.03 30.54
N ILE A 47 9.81 19.02 29.95
CA ILE A 47 9.33 19.06 28.57
C ILE A 47 7.88 19.56 28.56
N GLU A 48 7.68 20.76 28.03
CA GLU A 48 6.34 21.27 27.72
C GLU A 48 6.10 21.20 26.22
N LEU A 49 5.10 20.42 25.82
CA LEU A 49 4.61 20.37 24.44
C LEU A 49 3.55 21.44 24.27
N GLN A 50 3.86 22.47 23.50
CA GLN A 50 2.82 23.40 23.07
C GLN A 50 1.96 22.70 22.02
N SER A 51 0.71 22.38 22.35
CA SER A 51 -0.24 22.03 21.30
C SER A 51 -0.22 23.16 20.27
N PRO A 52 -0.13 22.86 18.96
CA PRO A 52 -0.32 23.89 17.96
C PRO A 52 -1.65 24.54 18.29
N SER A 53 -1.62 25.82 18.64
CA SER A 53 -2.83 26.58 18.81
C SER A 53 -3.57 26.41 17.50
N TRP A 54 -4.74 25.78 17.54
CA TRP A 54 -5.74 25.87 16.49
C TRP A 54 -6.27 27.32 16.46
N ASP A 55 -5.35 28.28 16.37
CA ASP A 55 -5.56 29.64 15.91
C ASP A 55 -5.32 29.67 14.39
N GLY A 56 -5.65 28.55 13.74
CA GLY A 56 -6.14 28.60 12.38
C GLY A 56 -7.42 29.40 12.47
N GLY A 57 -7.29 30.71 12.22
CA GLY A 57 -8.41 31.60 12.06
C GLY A 57 -9.39 30.94 11.10
N VAL A 58 -10.42 30.32 11.66
CA VAL A 58 -11.75 30.37 11.08
C VAL A 58 -12.00 31.87 11.02
N ARG A 59 -11.60 32.47 9.90
CA ARG A 59 -12.28 33.65 9.40
C ARG A 59 -13.73 33.20 9.40
N SER A 60 -14.44 33.56 10.47
CA SER A 60 -15.87 33.64 10.49
C SER A 60 -16.18 34.68 9.42
N SER A 61 -16.12 34.25 8.17
CA SER A 61 -16.94 34.80 7.13
C SER A 61 -18.33 34.55 7.67
N LYS A 62 -18.87 35.56 8.38
CA LYS A 62 -20.28 35.76 8.60
C LYS A 62 -20.94 35.83 7.22
N ARG A 63 -21.02 34.70 6.54
CA ARG A 63 -22.08 34.45 5.57
C ARG A 63 -23.25 34.08 6.43
N SER A 64 -24.12 35.06 6.64
CA SER A 64 -25.49 34.84 7.07
C SER A 64 -26.09 33.80 6.14
N TYR A 65 -26.10 32.53 6.57
CA TYR A 65 -26.86 31.48 5.91
C TYR A 65 -28.18 31.37 6.65
N GLU A 66 -29.18 31.92 5.98
CA GLU A 66 -30.60 31.68 6.15
C GLU A 66 -30.89 30.17 6.08
N ASN A 67 -31.70 29.69 7.03
CA ASN A 67 -32.48 28.45 7.03
C ASN A 67 -32.02 27.33 6.05
N GLY A 68 -31.06 26.53 6.50
CA GLY A 68 -30.78 25.20 5.97
C GLY A 68 -30.38 24.31 7.13
N THR A 69 -31.08 23.18 7.27
CA THR A 69 -30.89 22.10 8.25
C THR A 69 -29.47 22.00 8.78
N ARG A 70 -29.29 22.26 10.09
CA ARG A 70 -28.09 21.85 10.82
C ARG A 70 -28.02 20.33 10.79
N GLN A 71 -27.33 19.77 9.81
CA GLN A 71 -26.89 18.38 9.87
C GLN A 71 -25.74 18.33 10.88
N ASP A 72 -25.93 17.58 11.95
CA ASP A 72 -24.96 17.42 13.02
C ASP A 72 -23.74 16.64 12.47
N PRO A 73 -22.48 17.04 12.74
CA PRO A 73 -21.30 16.29 12.28
C PRO A 73 -21.27 14.81 12.71
N LEU A 74 -22.08 14.43 13.70
CA LEU A 74 -22.31 13.06 14.14
C LEU A 74 -23.21 12.25 13.20
N GLU A 75 -24.06 12.88 12.37
CA GLU A 75 -24.86 12.18 11.35
C GLU A 75 -24.01 11.63 10.20
N TYR A 76 -22.77 12.11 10.05
CA TYR A 76 -21.78 11.56 9.11
C TYR A 76 -21.09 10.29 9.61
N ALA A 77 -21.37 9.83 10.84
CA ALA A 77 -21.00 8.49 11.26
C ALA A 77 -21.89 7.48 10.52
N GLU A 78 -21.61 7.26 9.24
CA GLU A 78 -22.22 6.20 8.45
C GLU A 78 -22.18 4.90 9.26
N THR A 79 -23.35 4.41 9.66
CA THR A 79 -23.48 3.04 10.13
C THR A 79 -23.33 2.15 8.90
N ARG A 80 -22.09 1.90 8.49
CA ARG A 80 -21.79 1.07 7.33
C ARG A 80 -22.28 -0.33 7.64
N ARG A 81 -23.33 -0.77 6.94
CA ARG A 81 -23.89 -2.11 7.05
C ARG A 81 -22.83 -3.12 6.66
N SER A 82 -22.61 -4.12 7.51
CA SER A 82 -21.73 -5.24 7.15
C SER A 82 -22.43 -6.21 6.20
N LEU A 83 -21.66 -7.04 5.50
CA LEU A 83 -22.19 -8.15 4.70
C LEU A 83 -23.13 -9.03 5.53
N HIS A 84 -22.72 -9.35 6.75
CA HIS A 84 -23.48 -10.19 7.66
C HIS A 84 -24.83 -9.53 8.02
N ASP A 85 -24.83 -8.22 8.31
CA ASP A 85 -26.08 -7.49 8.62
C ASP A 85 -27.07 -7.55 7.46
N GLU A 86 -26.59 -7.36 6.23
CA GLU A 86 -27.43 -7.39 5.03
C GLU A 86 -27.99 -8.81 4.77
N LEU A 87 -27.17 -9.85 4.92
CA LEU A 87 -27.64 -11.23 4.79
C LEU A 87 -28.66 -11.59 5.88
N HIS A 88 -28.41 -11.18 7.12
CA HIS A 88 -29.37 -11.35 8.22
C HIS A 88 -30.69 -10.60 7.95
N GLU A 89 -30.65 -9.43 7.32
CA GLU A 89 -31.86 -8.71 6.90
C GLU A 89 -32.61 -9.50 5.80
N GLN A 90 -31.91 -10.00 4.79
CA GLN A 90 -32.52 -10.80 3.71
C GLN A 90 -33.15 -12.10 4.22
N THR A 91 -32.54 -12.79 5.19
CA THR A 91 -33.14 -14.01 5.75
C THR A 91 -34.48 -13.74 6.44
N ARG A 92 -34.72 -12.52 6.93
CA ARG A 92 -36.02 -12.14 7.51
C ARG A 92 -37.12 -12.01 6.45
N CYS A 93 -36.74 -11.80 5.19
CA CYS A 93 -37.66 -11.75 4.06
C CYS A 93 -38.00 -13.13 3.50
N ILE A 94 -37.29 -14.20 3.90
CA ILE A 94 -37.54 -15.58 3.48
C ILE A 94 -38.29 -16.32 4.59
N ASN A 95 -39.39 -16.97 4.24
CA ASN A 95 -40.18 -17.74 5.21
C ASN A 95 -39.56 -19.14 5.41
N LEU A 96 -38.62 -19.26 6.35
CA LEU A 96 -37.94 -20.50 6.70
C LEU A 96 -38.49 -21.12 8.00
N PRO A 97 -38.48 -22.46 8.16
CA PRO A 97 -38.75 -23.10 9.44
C PRO A 97 -37.78 -22.63 10.52
N LYS A 98 -38.27 -22.43 11.75
CA LYS A 98 -37.46 -21.88 12.87
C LYS A 98 -36.14 -22.63 13.12
N LYS A 99 -36.11 -23.96 12.89
CA LYS A 99 -34.90 -24.77 12.98
C LYS A 99 -33.88 -24.39 11.91
N ILE A 100 -34.32 -24.30 10.65
CA ILE A 100 -33.47 -23.93 9.50
C ILE A 100 -32.98 -22.48 9.62
N THR A 101 -33.82 -21.56 10.11
CA THR A 101 -33.40 -20.16 10.34
C THR A 101 -32.20 -20.06 11.28
N GLY A 102 -32.19 -20.86 12.37
CA GLY A 102 -31.05 -20.88 13.29
C GLY A 102 -29.76 -21.40 12.65
N ILE A 103 -29.87 -22.43 11.82
CA ILE A 103 -28.72 -22.97 11.06
C ILE A 103 -28.23 -21.93 10.04
N VAL A 104 -29.14 -21.28 9.30
CA VAL A 104 -28.81 -20.24 8.31
C VAL A 104 -28.10 -19.05 8.96
N HIS A 105 -28.58 -18.57 10.12
CA HIS A 105 -27.91 -17.48 10.85
C HIS A 105 -26.49 -17.86 11.27
N TYR A 106 -26.32 -19.09 11.78
CA TYR A 106 -25.01 -19.61 12.10
C TYR A 106 -24.10 -19.69 10.87
N LEU A 107 -24.62 -20.16 9.73
CA LEU A 107 -23.86 -20.22 8.48
C LEU A 107 -23.43 -18.81 8.01
N ILE A 108 -24.32 -17.82 8.08
CA ILE A 108 -24.04 -16.43 7.69
C ILE A 108 -22.91 -15.83 8.52
N ASP A 109 -22.89 -16.10 9.83
CA ASP A 109 -21.83 -15.61 10.73
C ASP A 109 -20.47 -16.28 10.47
N ASN A 110 -20.45 -17.43 9.79
CA ASN A 110 -19.24 -18.17 9.42
C ASN A 110 -18.77 -17.92 7.98
N ILE A 111 -19.39 -16.98 7.27
CA ILE A 111 -18.95 -16.57 5.93
C ILE A 111 -17.71 -15.68 6.06
N ASP A 112 -16.65 -15.99 5.32
CA ASP A 112 -15.45 -15.15 5.28
C ASP A 112 -15.75 -13.78 4.62
N GLU A 113 -14.87 -12.80 4.81
CA GLU A 113 -14.90 -11.48 4.12
C GLU A 113 -14.97 -11.60 2.58
N SER A 114 -14.51 -12.72 2.04
CA SER A 114 -14.56 -13.02 0.59
C SER A 114 -15.89 -13.59 0.10
N GLY A 115 -16.82 -13.92 0.99
CA GLY A 115 -18.13 -14.51 0.70
C GLY A 115 -18.15 -16.04 0.65
N TYR A 116 -17.07 -16.71 1.08
CA TYR A 116 -16.95 -18.17 1.06
C TYR A 116 -17.26 -18.78 2.42
N LEU A 117 -17.87 -19.97 2.40
CA LEU A 117 -18.19 -20.75 3.59
C LEU A 117 -17.07 -21.77 3.85
N ARG A 118 -16.20 -21.48 4.83
CA ARG A 118 -15.05 -22.34 5.19
C ARG A 118 -15.25 -23.08 6.50
N ILE A 119 -16.31 -23.86 6.57
CA ILE A 119 -16.63 -24.68 7.76
C ILE A 119 -16.60 -26.16 7.44
N ASN A 120 -16.32 -26.96 8.46
CA ASN A 120 -16.43 -28.41 8.39
C ASN A 120 -17.87 -28.82 8.68
N GLU A 121 -18.57 -29.34 7.67
CA GLU A 121 -19.97 -29.77 7.77
C GLU A 121 -20.21 -30.73 8.96
N LYS A 122 -19.24 -31.59 9.28
CA LYS A 122 -19.33 -32.55 10.40
C LYS A 122 -19.29 -31.89 11.78
N GLU A 123 -18.50 -30.83 11.94
CA GLU A 123 -18.41 -30.09 13.19
C GLU A 123 -19.70 -29.30 13.43
N VAL A 124 -20.23 -28.69 12.36
CA VAL A 124 -21.49 -27.94 12.42
C VAL A 124 -22.68 -28.83 12.75
N MET A 125 -22.77 -30.03 12.14
CA MET A 125 -23.81 -31.02 12.49
C MET A 125 -23.76 -31.42 13.97
N SER A 126 -22.55 -31.65 14.52
CA SER A 126 -22.40 -32.03 15.93
C SER A 126 -22.74 -30.90 16.91
N TYR A 127 -22.56 -29.64 16.49
CA TYR A 127 -22.80 -28.47 17.33
C TYR A 127 -24.26 -28.04 17.32
N LEU A 128 -24.94 -28.13 16.17
CA LEU A 128 -26.32 -27.70 15.99
C LEU A 128 -27.35 -28.84 16.15
N ASP A 129 -26.90 -30.09 16.35
CA ASP A 129 -27.74 -31.29 16.47
C ASP A 129 -28.74 -31.39 15.30
N CYS A 130 -28.21 -31.29 14.07
CA CYS A 130 -28.98 -31.28 12.83
C CYS A 130 -28.59 -32.43 11.89
N ASP A 131 -29.55 -32.84 11.06
CA ASP A 131 -29.33 -33.86 10.04
C ASP A 131 -28.62 -33.28 8.80
N GLU A 132 -27.90 -34.14 8.06
CA GLU A 132 -27.22 -33.76 6.81
C GLU A 132 -28.16 -33.12 5.79
N PHE A 133 -29.42 -33.55 5.77
CA PHE A 133 -30.47 -32.99 4.93
C PHE A 133 -30.80 -31.54 5.31
N GLU A 134 -31.02 -31.27 6.61
CA GLU A 134 -31.32 -29.92 7.12
C GLU A 134 -30.15 -28.95 6.87
N LEU A 135 -28.90 -29.43 7.02
CA LEU A 135 -27.71 -28.63 6.74
C LEU A 135 -27.58 -28.30 5.25
N THR A 136 -27.81 -29.28 4.37
CA THR A 136 -27.75 -29.06 2.92
C THR A 136 -28.82 -28.10 2.46
N GLU A 137 -30.04 -28.21 3.00
CA GLU A 137 -31.12 -27.27 2.73
C GLU A 137 -30.74 -25.86 3.20
N ALA A 138 -30.22 -25.70 4.42
CA ALA A 138 -29.78 -24.41 4.93
C ALA A 138 -28.68 -23.77 4.06
N ILE A 139 -27.70 -24.55 3.58
CA ILE A 139 -26.65 -24.08 2.67
C ILE A 139 -27.26 -23.59 1.36
N GLN A 140 -28.20 -24.33 0.76
CA GLN A 140 -28.88 -23.90 -0.47
C GLN A 140 -29.64 -22.59 -0.28
N GLN A 141 -30.28 -22.40 0.88
CA GLN A 141 -30.96 -21.15 1.20
C GLN A 141 -29.98 -19.98 1.32
N VAL A 142 -28.81 -20.18 1.95
CA VAL A 142 -27.74 -19.17 1.99
C VAL A 142 -27.22 -18.85 0.59
N GLN A 143 -27.04 -19.86 -0.27
CA GLN A 143 -26.55 -19.71 -1.63
C GLN A 143 -27.52 -18.98 -2.58
N LEU A 144 -28.80 -18.89 -2.21
CA LEU A 144 -29.83 -18.16 -2.95
C LEU A 144 -29.88 -16.66 -2.59
N LEU A 145 -29.22 -16.24 -1.49
CA LEU A 145 -29.17 -14.85 -1.05
C LEU A 145 -28.34 -13.99 -2.03
N ASP A 146 -28.59 -12.67 -2.01
CA ASP A 146 -27.82 -11.69 -2.78
C ASP A 146 -26.64 -11.21 -1.93
N PRO A 147 -25.38 -11.23 -2.42
CA PRO A 147 -24.91 -11.48 -3.79
C PRO A 147 -24.90 -12.95 -4.27
N PRO A 148 -25.15 -13.21 -5.57
CA PRO A 148 -25.04 -14.56 -6.14
C PRO A 148 -23.63 -15.13 -5.97
N GLY A 149 -23.56 -16.40 -5.57
CA GLY A 149 -22.31 -17.10 -5.29
C GLY A 149 -21.78 -16.92 -3.86
N ILE A 150 -22.54 -16.28 -2.97
CA ILE A 150 -22.24 -16.26 -1.53
C ILE A 150 -22.49 -17.63 -0.89
N GLY A 151 -21.73 -17.98 0.15
CA GLY A 151 -21.85 -19.29 0.79
C GLY A 151 -21.32 -20.46 -0.05
N ALA A 152 -20.55 -20.18 -1.11
CA ALA A 152 -19.87 -21.20 -1.89
C ALA A 152 -18.71 -21.82 -1.09
N ARG A 153 -18.48 -23.12 -1.26
CA ARG A 153 -17.35 -23.86 -0.63
C ARG A 153 -16.10 -23.83 -1.49
N SER A 154 -16.26 -23.59 -2.79
CA SER A 154 -15.17 -23.54 -3.77
C SER A 154 -15.39 -22.46 -4.82
N LEU A 155 -14.31 -22.03 -5.48
CA LEU A 155 -14.38 -21.06 -6.59
C LEU A 155 -15.25 -21.58 -7.74
N SER A 156 -15.18 -22.88 -8.03
CA SER A 156 -16.01 -23.51 -9.07
C SER A 156 -17.50 -23.45 -8.71
N GLU A 157 -17.85 -23.70 -7.45
CA GLU A 157 -19.23 -23.58 -6.96
C GLU A 157 -19.70 -22.12 -7.00
N CYS A 158 -18.87 -21.17 -6.55
CA CYS A 158 -19.17 -19.74 -6.58
C CYS A 158 -19.51 -19.24 -7.98
N LEU A 159 -18.65 -19.54 -8.96
CA LEU A 159 -18.86 -19.15 -10.35
C LEU A 159 -20.05 -19.88 -10.98
N SER A 160 -20.28 -21.14 -10.63
CA SER A 160 -21.45 -21.89 -11.10
C SER A 160 -22.76 -21.30 -10.59
N LEU A 161 -22.80 -20.86 -9.33
CA LEU A 161 -23.97 -20.20 -8.71
C LEU A 161 -24.24 -18.83 -9.34
N GLN A 162 -23.23 -18.17 -9.90
CA GLN A 162 -23.41 -16.91 -10.64
C GLN A 162 -23.90 -17.15 -12.08
N LEU A 163 -23.66 -18.35 -12.63
CA LEU A 163 -24.06 -18.76 -13.99
C LEU A 163 -25.47 -19.38 -14.02
N ASN A 164 -26.44 -18.77 -13.32
CA ASN A 164 -27.84 -19.26 -13.28
C ASN A 164 -28.68 -18.81 -14.50
N GLN A 165 -28.08 -18.32 -15.58
CA GLN A 165 -28.78 -17.89 -16.80
C GLN A 165 -28.82 -19.00 -17.85
N GLU A 166 -29.92 -19.10 -18.57
CA GLU A 166 -30.10 -20.08 -19.65
C GLU A 166 -29.42 -19.62 -20.95
N GLY A 167 -28.61 -20.50 -21.56
CA GLY A 167 -28.04 -20.32 -22.89
C GLY A 167 -26.90 -21.29 -23.19
N GLU A 168 -26.70 -21.64 -24.46
CA GLU A 168 -25.68 -22.63 -24.88
C GLU A 168 -24.26 -22.26 -24.41
N VAL A 169 -23.93 -20.96 -24.38
CA VAL A 169 -22.63 -20.46 -23.91
C VAL A 169 -22.52 -20.50 -22.38
N PHE A 170 -23.63 -20.33 -21.66
CA PHE A 170 -23.68 -20.42 -20.19
C PHE A 170 -23.55 -21.86 -19.71
N GLU A 171 -24.19 -22.81 -20.41
CA GLU A 171 -24.04 -24.24 -20.16
C GLU A 171 -22.59 -24.70 -20.40
N LEU A 172 -21.98 -24.25 -21.51
CA LEU A 172 -20.57 -24.50 -21.78
C LEU A 172 -19.67 -23.88 -20.70
N ALA A 173 -19.95 -22.64 -20.28
CA ALA A 173 -19.20 -21.97 -19.22
C ALA A 173 -19.30 -22.74 -17.89
N ARG A 174 -20.49 -23.22 -17.51
CA ARG A 174 -20.72 -24.00 -16.29
C ARG A 174 -19.92 -25.30 -16.29
N LEU A 175 -19.92 -26.00 -17.43
CA LEU A 175 -19.17 -27.25 -17.61
C LEU A 175 -17.65 -27.03 -17.60
N LEU A 176 -17.17 -25.93 -18.21
CA LEU A 176 -15.76 -25.56 -18.17
C LEU A 176 -15.30 -25.17 -16.75
N VAL A 177 -16.17 -24.52 -15.98
CA VAL A 177 -15.90 -24.10 -14.59
C VAL A 177 -15.85 -25.30 -13.64
N SER A 178 -16.70 -26.32 -13.82
CA SER A 178 -16.70 -27.52 -12.97
C SER A 178 -15.47 -28.39 -13.19
N ASP A 179 -15.10 -28.63 -14.45
CA ASP A 179 -14.14 -29.70 -14.78
C ASP A 179 -12.75 -29.17 -15.13
N HIS A 180 -12.65 -27.96 -15.71
CA HIS A 180 -11.43 -27.45 -16.33
C HIS A 180 -11.08 -25.99 -16.00
N LEU A 181 -11.41 -25.53 -14.80
CA LEU A 181 -11.09 -24.18 -14.34
C LEU A 181 -9.58 -23.85 -14.44
N LYS A 182 -8.71 -24.82 -14.12
CA LYS A 182 -7.25 -24.64 -14.23
C LYS A 182 -6.79 -24.43 -15.68
N ALA A 183 -7.34 -25.19 -16.62
CA ALA A 183 -6.99 -25.07 -18.03
C ALA A 183 -7.50 -23.75 -18.64
N LEU A 184 -8.67 -23.29 -18.17
CA LEU A 184 -9.24 -21.99 -18.54
C LEU A 184 -8.37 -20.84 -18.00
N ALA A 185 -7.93 -20.91 -16.73
CA ALA A 185 -7.02 -19.93 -16.13
C ALA A 185 -5.66 -19.86 -16.84
N GLU A 186 -5.14 -21.00 -17.33
CA GLU A 186 -3.91 -21.06 -18.13
C GLU A 186 -4.08 -20.61 -19.59
N LYS A 187 -5.31 -20.27 -20.01
CA LYS A 187 -5.71 -19.87 -21.37
C LYS A 187 -5.38 -20.91 -22.44
N LYS A 188 -5.53 -22.19 -22.11
CA LYS A 188 -5.28 -23.32 -23.02
C LYS A 188 -6.46 -23.61 -23.96
N TYR A 189 -6.95 -22.58 -24.66
CA TYR A 189 -8.15 -22.67 -25.51
C TYR A 189 -8.04 -23.72 -26.63
N ARG A 190 -6.83 -23.98 -27.13
CA ARG A 190 -6.59 -25.01 -28.17
C ARG A 190 -6.73 -26.44 -27.65
N GLU A 191 -6.40 -26.68 -26.39
CA GLU A 191 -6.56 -28.01 -25.77
C GLU A 191 -8.04 -28.27 -25.49
N LEU A 192 -8.74 -27.27 -24.94
CA LEU A 192 -10.18 -27.32 -24.69
C LEU A 192 -10.98 -27.49 -25.99
N SER A 193 -10.60 -26.81 -27.07
CA SER A 193 -11.26 -26.94 -28.38
C SER A 193 -11.17 -28.36 -28.94
N LYS A 194 -10.04 -29.05 -28.73
CA LYS A 194 -9.88 -30.45 -29.15
C LYS A 194 -10.69 -31.41 -28.31
N GLN A 195 -10.79 -31.16 -27.01
CA GLN A 195 -11.49 -32.04 -26.08
C GLN A 195 -13.01 -31.96 -26.22
N TYR A 196 -13.56 -30.77 -26.45
CA TYR A 196 -15.00 -30.54 -26.59
C TYR A 196 -15.48 -30.49 -28.04
N HIS A 197 -14.58 -30.58 -29.02
CA HIS A 197 -14.89 -30.47 -30.45
C HIS A 197 -15.62 -29.17 -30.86
N LEU A 198 -15.40 -28.08 -30.11
CA LEU A 198 -16.00 -26.78 -30.36
C LEU A 198 -14.99 -25.78 -30.96
N PRO A 199 -15.43 -24.79 -31.75
CA PRO A 199 -14.57 -23.74 -32.25
C PRO A 199 -13.95 -22.92 -31.10
N VAL A 200 -12.71 -22.49 -31.30
CA VAL A 200 -11.94 -21.72 -30.30
C VAL A 200 -12.67 -20.42 -29.90
N GLU A 201 -13.46 -19.85 -30.81
CA GLU A 201 -14.26 -18.63 -30.58
C GLU A 201 -15.33 -18.82 -29.51
N GLN A 202 -16.07 -19.93 -29.53
CA GLN A 202 -17.11 -20.21 -28.52
C GLN A 202 -16.52 -20.45 -27.13
N ILE A 203 -15.37 -21.13 -27.07
CA ILE A 203 -14.65 -21.33 -25.80
C ILE A 203 -14.10 -19.99 -25.29
N GLN A 204 -13.64 -19.12 -26.19
CA GLN A 204 -13.21 -17.78 -25.79
C GLN A 204 -14.38 -16.94 -25.27
N GLN A 205 -15.55 -16.99 -25.92
CA GLN A 205 -16.77 -16.33 -25.44
C GLN A 205 -17.19 -16.83 -24.05
N ALA A 206 -17.20 -18.14 -23.83
CA ALA A 206 -17.47 -18.72 -22.51
C ALA A 206 -16.42 -18.29 -21.47
N ALA A 207 -15.13 -18.25 -21.85
CA ALA A 207 -14.08 -17.78 -20.96
C ALA A 207 -14.15 -16.28 -20.65
N ASP A 208 -14.56 -15.46 -21.61
CA ASP A 208 -14.75 -14.02 -21.43
C ASP A 208 -15.96 -13.76 -20.50
N LEU A 209 -17.04 -14.55 -20.61
CA LEU A 209 -18.16 -14.52 -19.65
C LEU A 209 -17.71 -14.89 -18.24
N VAL A 210 -16.97 -16.01 -18.08
CA VAL A 210 -16.44 -16.42 -16.77
C VAL A 210 -15.48 -15.38 -16.18
N ALA A 211 -14.75 -14.66 -17.03
CA ALA A 211 -13.85 -13.59 -16.59
C ALA A 211 -14.57 -12.31 -16.13
N ASP A 212 -15.80 -12.08 -16.57
CA ASP A 212 -16.65 -10.95 -16.15
C ASP A 212 -17.36 -11.20 -14.81
N LEU A 213 -17.48 -12.47 -14.41
CA LEU A 213 -18.05 -12.87 -13.12
C LEU A 213 -17.23 -12.37 -11.93
N ASN A 214 -17.87 -12.28 -10.77
CA ASN A 214 -17.25 -11.78 -9.54
C ASN A 214 -16.76 -12.96 -8.67
N PRO A 215 -15.47 -13.31 -8.67
CA PRO A 215 -14.96 -14.46 -7.90
C PRO A 215 -14.96 -14.26 -6.38
N ARG A 216 -15.30 -13.06 -5.90
CA ARG A 216 -15.35 -12.69 -4.47
C ARG A 216 -16.53 -11.76 -4.23
N PRO A 217 -17.74 -12.31 -4.11
CA PRO A 217 -18.94 -11.49 -3.95
C PRO A 217 -18.88 -10.62 -2.68
N GLY A 218 -18.30 -11.11 -1.57
CA GLY A 218 -18.23 -10.38 -0.30
C GLY A 218 -17.43 -9.07 -0.31
N THR A 219 -16.53 -8.86 -1.29
CA THR A 219 -15.62 -7.71 -1.30
C THR A 219 -16.35 -6.36 -1.47
N LYS A 220 -17.55 -6.32 -2.06
CA LYS A 220 -18.30 -5.05 -2.20
C LYS A 220 -18.74 -4.46 -0.86
N TRP A 221 -19.02 -5.31 0.12
CA TRP A 221 -19.43 -4.93 1.47
C TRP A 221 -18.24 -4.71 2.39
N PHE A 222 -17.09 -5.29 2.05
CA PHE A 222 -15.86 -5.08 2.78
C PHE A 222 -15.21 -3.76 2.35
N THR A 223 -15.53 -2.69 3.08
CA THR A 223 -14.74 -1.45 2.98
C THR A 223 -13.58 -1.57 3.95
N GLU A 224 -12.39 -1.94 3.46
CA GLU A 224 -11.18 -1.69 4.23
C GLU A 224 -11.17 -0.22 4.63
N LYS A 225 -10.90 0.06 5.92
CA LYS A 225 -10.60 1.43 6.34
C LYS A 225 -9.42 1.87 5.49
N THR A 226 -9.66 2.73 4.50
CA THR A 226 -8.61 3.31 3.68
C THR A 226 -7.63 3.99 4.62
N THR A 227 -6.47 3.35 4.80
CA THR A 227 -5.42 3.89 5.64
C THR A 227 -4.76 5.02 4.87
N TYR A 228 -5.06 6.25 5.28
CA TYR A 228 -4.43 7.42 4.68
C TYR A 228 -2.98 7.46 5.16
N ILE A 229 -2.06 7.41 4.19
CA ILE A 229 -0.64 7.61 4.45
C ILE A 229 -0.41 9.11 4.56
N VAL A 230 0.06 9.56 5.72
CA VAL A 230 0.44 10.96 5.94
C VAL A 230 1.88 11.16 5.45
N PRO A 231 2.14 12.07 4.50
CA PRO A 231 3.49 12.33 4.01
C PRO A 231 4.37 13.02 5.06
N ASP A 232 5.64 12.64 5.14
CA ASP A 232 6.64 13.34 5.97
C ASP A 232 7.15 14.62 5.29
N VAL A 233 7.23 14.61 3.96
CA VAL A 233 7.79 15.68 3.14
C VAL A 233 6.82 16.08 2.06
N MET A 234 6.65 17.38 1.82
CA MET A 234 5.83 17.89 0.73
C MET A 234 6.65 18.81 -0.18
N ILE A 235 6.61 18.55 -1.48
CA ILE A 235 7.23 19.37 -2.51
C ILE A 235 6.12 20.15 -3.21
N GLN A 236 6.20 21.48 -3.15
CA GLN A 236 5.26 22.38 -3.83
C GLN A 236 6.00 23.29 -4.80
N GLU A 237 5.37 23.57 -5.94
CA GLU A 237 5.85 24.59 -6.87
C GLU A 237 5.29 25.97 -6.48
N LYS A 238 6.18 26.92 -6.20
CA LYS A 238 5.84 28.32 -5.96
C LYS A 238 6.66 29.19 -6.91
N ASN A 239 5.99 29.95 -7.77
CA ASN A 239 6.61 30.88 -8.73
C ASN A 239 7.67 30.22 -9.63
N GLY A 240 7.41 29.00 -10.14
CA GLY A 240 8.33 28.26 -11.00
C GLY A 240 9.54 27.63 -10.30
N ARG A 241 9.60 27.70 -8.95
CA ARG A 241 10.61 27.05 -8.12
C ARG A 241 9.97 26.02 -7.20
N PHE A 242 10.58 24.85 -7.09
CA PHE A 242 10.15 23.82 -6.15
C PHE A 242 10.68 24.13 -4.75
N THR A 243 9.79 24.11 -3.77
CA THR A 243 10.10 24.31 -2.35
C THR A 243 9.68 23.08 -1.55
N VAL A 244 10.53 22.66 -0.61
CA VAL A 244 10.23 21.56 0.33
C VAL A 244 9.67 22.13 1.62
N THR A 245 8.55 21.56 2.06
CA THR A 245 7.97 21.75 3.39
C THR A 245 8.03 20.41 4.11
N LEU A 246 8.57 20.38 5.32
CA LEU A 246 8.62 19.17 6.15
C LEU A 246 7.42 19.18 7.10
N LEU A 247 6.72 18.06 7.26
CA LEU A 247 5.68 17.94 8.28
C LEU A 247 6.26 18.05 9.70
N ASP A 248 7.56 17.74 9.87
CA ASP A 248 8.29 17.98 11.12
C ASP A 248 8.23 19.46 11.57
N ASP A 249 7.89 20.41 10.68
CA ASP A 249 7.71 21.83 11.03
C ASP A 249 6.39 22.12 11.76
N ASP A 250 5.39 21.22 11.65
CA ASP A 250 4.11 21.31 12.35
C ASP A 250 4.11 20.53 13.68
N LEU A 251 5.24 19.93 14.08
CA LEU A 251 5.38 19.30 15.38
C LEU A 251 5.20 20.33 16.51
N PRO A 252 4.54 19.95 17.63
CA PRO A 252 4.36 20.83 18.77
C PRO A 252 5.72 21.38 19.23
N ALA A 253 5.83 22.71 19.31
CA ALA A 253 7.08 23.34 19.72
C ALA A 253 7.42 22.89 21.15
N MET A 254 8.51 22.14 21.26
CA MET A 254 9.02 21.67 22.55
C MET A 254 9.69 22.84 23.26
N LYS A 255 9.13 23.25 24.39
CA LYS A 255 9.71 24.27 25.27
C LYS A 255 10.21 23.64 26.55
N VAL A 256 11.27 24.23 27.09
CA VAL A 256 11.78 23.88 28.40
C VAL A 256 10.95 24.62 29.44
N SER A 257 10.27 23.89 30.32
CA SER A 257 9.49 24.49 31.41
C SER A 257 10.42 25.31 32.31
N ASN A 258 10.09 26.58 32.49
CA ASN A 258 10.87 27.49 33.33
C ASN A 258 10.48 27.40 34.82
N THR A 259 9.49 26.57 35.15
CA THR A 259 8.93 26.40 36.50
C THR A 259 9.96 25.85 37.50
N TYR A 260 10.89 25.00 37.04
CA TYR A 260 11.89 24.35 37.89
C TYR A 260 13.20 25.13 38.04
N HIS A 261 13.28 26.34 37.49
CA HIS A 261 14.52 27.14 37.52
C HIS A 261 14.88 27.62 38.94
N SER A 262 13.92 27.69 39.86
CA SER A 262 14.10 28.07 41.27
C SER A 262 14.76 26.99 42.14
N PHE A 263 14.78 25.73 41.69
CA PHE A 263 15.32 24.58 42.45
C PHE A 263 16.81 24.28 42.16
N LYS A 264 17.52 25.21 41.51
CA LYS A 264 18.94 25.04 41.10
C LYS A 264 19.95 24.86 42.26
N HIS A 265 19.54 25.05 43.52
CA HIS A 265 20.45 25.09 44.68
C HIS A 265 20.34 23.91 45.67
N ASN A 266 19.48 22.91 45.43
CA ASN A 266 19.33 21.73 46.31
C ASN A 266 20.05 20.48 45.75
N GLU A 267 20.07 19.39 46.52
CA GLU A 267 20.55 18.05 46.08
C GLU A 267 19.87 17.56 44.78
N ALA A 268 18.68 18.08 44.47
CA ALA A 268 17.97 17.86 43.20
C ALA A 268 18.60 18.59 41.98
N ALA A 269 19.64 19.41 42.17
CA ALA A 269 20.29 20.16 41.09
C ALA A 269 21.01 19.24 40.09
N ASP A 270 21.63 18.16 40.56
CA ASP A 270 22.29 17.18 39.68
C ASP A 270 21.26 16.39 38.85
N TYR A 271 20.13 16.04 39.46
CA TYR A 271 19.00 15.42 38.76
C TYR A 271 18.44 16.35 37.67
N LEU A 272 18.16 17.62 38.02
CA LEU A 272 17.69 18.62 37.07
C LEU A 272 18.69 18.84 35.95
N LYS A 273 19.99 18.94 36.24
CA LYS A 273 21.05 19.08 35.24
C LYS A 273 21.08 17.92 34.25
N GLY A 274 20.91 16.69 34.73
CA GLY A 274 20.76 15.51 33.87
C GLY A 274 19.54 15.60 32.96
N LYS A 275 18.38 16.00 33.50
CA LYS A 275 17.16 16.22 32.72
C LYS A 275 17.28 17.37 31.70
N TYR A 276 17.97 18.46 32.04
CA TYR A 276 18.28 19.55 31.09
C TYR A 276 19.18 19.08 29.94
N GLN A 277 20.19 18.27 30.25
CA GLN A 277 21.06 17.68 29.22
C GLN A 277 20.28 16.75 28.28
N GLN A 278 19.35 15.95 28.82
CA GLN A 278 18.47 15.10 28.02
C GLN A 278 17.59 15.93 27.07
N VAL A 279 16.95 17.00 27.57
CA VAL A 279 16.12 17.89 26.72
C VAL A 279 16.96 18.58 25.65
N SER A 280 18.10 19.16 26.03
CA SER A 280 18.99 19.84 25.10
C SER A 280 19.51 18.91 24.00
N TRP A 281 19.85 17.67 24.37
CA TRP A 281 20.27 16.65 23.42
C TRP A 281 19.13 16.22 22.48
N LEU A 282 17.91 16.05 23.00
CA LEU A 282 16.74 15.70 22.19
C LEU A 282 16.39 16.81 21.20
N MET A 283 16.34 18.06 21.65
CA MET A 283 16.13 19.24 20.80
C MET A 283 17.17 19.34 19.69
N LYS A 284 18.44 19.16 20.04
CA LYS A 284 19.54 19.18 19.07
C LYS A 284 19.42 18.04 18.05
N SER A 285 19.02 16.85 18.49
CA SER A 285 18.86 15.69 17.62
C SER A 285 17.69 15.87 16.64
N ILE A 286 16.58 16.44 17.08
CA ILE A 286 15.43 16.78 16.23
C ILE A 286 15.82 17.85 15.20
N GLU A 287 16.52 18.91 15.62
CA GLU A 287 16.97 19.96 14.70
C GLU A 287 17.97 19.42 13.67
N GLN A 288 18.92 18.57 14.11
CA GLN A 288 19.87 17.93 13.21
C GLN A 288 19.18 17.02 12.18
N ARG A 289 18.13 16.29 12.59
CA ARG A 289 17.28 15.52 11.68
C ARG A 289 16.61 16.43 10.65
N LYS A 290 15.98 17.53 11.07
CA LYS A 290 15.34 18.50 10.17
C LYS A 290 16.34 19.02 9.14
N GLN A 291 17.52 19.45 9.59
CA GLN A 291 18.58 19.96 8.72
C GLN A 291 19.04 18.90 7.72
N THR A 292 19.25 17.66 8.17
CA THR A 292 19.66 16.54 7.33
C THR A 292 18.61 16.22 6.26
N LEU A 293 17.32 16.17 6.63
CA LEU A 293 16.23 15.95 5.68
C LEU A 293 16.12 17.09 4.67
N ARG A 294 16.23 18.36 5.10
CA ARG A 294 16.24 19.51 4.18
C ARG A 294 17.40 19.45 3.20
N ALA A 295 18.60 19.10 3.66
CA ALA A 295 19.78 18.97 2.80
C ALA A 295 19.60 17.87 1.75
N ILE A 296 19.16 16.67 2.16
CA ILE A 296 18.90 15.54 1.25
C ILE A 296 17.82 15.93 0.23
N MET A 297 16.70 16.51 0.69
CA MET A 297 15.60 16.89 -0.20
C MET A 297 15.98 18.03 -1.15
N GLY A 298 16.85 18.95 -0.74
CA GLY A 298 17.40 19.99 -1.60
C GLY A 298 18.16 19.41 -2.80
N VAL A 299 19.05 18.44 -2.53
CA VAL A 299 19.78 17.71 -3.60
C VAL A 299 18.81 16.95 -4.50
N VAL A 300 17.81 16.27 -3.91
CA VAL A 300 16.78 15.54 -4.67
C VAL A 300 16.02 16.46 -5.61
N ILE A 301 15.58 17.66 -5.17
CA ILE A 301 14.89 18.62 -6.05
C ILE A 301 15.77 19.02 -7.23
N VAL A 302 17.07 19.30 -7.00
CA VAL A 302 17.99 19.77 -8.04
C VAL A 302 18.17 18.71 -9.14
N HIS A 303 18.37 17.45 -8.75
CA HIS A 303 18.54 16.35 -9.72
C HIS A 303 17.22 15.87 -10.34
N GLN A 304 16.11 15.95 -9.60
CA GLN A 304 14.80 15.42 -10.02
C GLN A 304 13.84 16.47 -10.59
N GLN A 305 14.34 17.59 -11.13
CA GLN A 305 13.46 18.63 -11.70
C GLN A 305 12.56 18.11 -12.82
N ARG A 306 13.06 17.19 -13.65
CA ARG A 306 12.28 16.57 -14.75
C ARG A 306 11.14 15.71 -14.21
N PHE A 307 11.43 14.87 -13.21
CA PHE A 307 10.44 14.07 -12.49
C PHE A 307 9.35 14.93 -11.83
N LEU A 308 9.72 16.03 -11.18
CA LEU A 308 8.75 16.91 -10.52
C LEU A 308 7.81 17.63 -11.50
N ARG A 309 8.19 17.77 -12.77
CA ARG A 309 7.37 18.38 -13.82
C ARG A 309 6.56 17.37 -14.62
N ASN A 310 7.17 16.28 -15.04
CA ASN A 310 6.59 15.31 -15.99
C ASN A 310 6.13 14.00 -15.32
N GLY A 311 6.43 13.80 -14.02
CA GLY A 311 6.10 12.60 -13.27
C GLY A 311 7.14 11.47 -13.38
N MET A 312 6.76 10.28 -12.92
CA MET A 312 7.64 9.11 -12.75
C MET A 312 8.32 8.63 -14.05
N SER A 313 7.77 8.99 -15.22
CA SER A 313 8.32 8.61 -16.52
C SER A 313 9.72 9.20 -16.76
N ASP A 314 9.98 10.41 -16.25
CA ASP A 314 11.25 11.14 -16.43
C ASP A 314 12.10 11.17 -15.14
N LEU A 315 12.02 10.10 -14.33
CA LEU A 315 12.87 9.93 -13.16
C LEU A 315 14.34 9.80 -13.57
N VAL A 316 15.18 10.71 -13.07
CA VAL A 316 16.62 10.68 -13.31
C VAL A 316 17.26 9.74 -12.29
N PRO A 317 18.00 8.70 -12.70
CA PRO A 317 18.64 7.79 -11.76
C PRO A 317 19.74 8.48 -10.95
N ILE A 318 19.53 8.52 -9.62
CA ILE A 318 20.48 9.04 -8.64
C ILE A 318 20.74 8.01 -7.55
N THR A 319 22.02 7.80 -7.22
CA THR A 319 22.43 6.84 -6.19
C THR A 319 22.52 7.49 -4.81
N LEU A 320 22.37 6.68 -3.75
CA LEU A 320 22.51 7.16 -2.37
C LEU A 320 23.90 7.77 -2.11
N LYS A 321 24.95 7.22 -2.74
CA LYS A 321 26.32 7.71 -2.62
C LYS A 321 26.50 9.11 -3.23
N GLU A 322 25.89 9.37 -4.39
CA GLU A 322 25.92 10.69 -5.02
C GLU A 322 25.25 11.74 -4.13
N VAL A 323 24.06 11.41 -3.62
CA VAL A 323 23.30 12.32 -2.71
C VAL A 323 24.06 12.54 -1.41
N ALA A 324 24.68 11.50 -0.85
CA ALA A 324 25.47 11.57 0.37
C ALA A 324 26.66 12.54 0.22
N ASN A 325 27.39 12.46 -0.89
CA ASN A 325 28.52 13.33 -1.18
C ASN A 325 28.11 14.81 -1.31
N GLU A 326 27.01 15.08 -2.01
CA GLU A 326 26.52 16.43 -2.25
C GLU A 326 25.86 17.05 -1.01
N ALA A 327 25.16 16.25 -0.21
CA ALA A 327 24.59 16.68 1.06
C ALA A 327 25.60 16.67 2.22
N HIS A 328 26.88 16.33 1.98
CA HIS A 328 27.94 16.23 2.99
C HIS A 328 27.60 15.32 4.19
N VAL A 329 26.91 14.21 3.93
CA VAL A 329 26.53 13.21 4.95
C VAL A 329 27.01 11.82 4.54
N HIS A 330 27.06 10.88 5.49
CA HIS A 330 27.41 9.50 5.17
C HIS A 330 26.26 8.80 4.44
N GLU A 331 26.57 7.86 3.54
CA GLU A 331 25.56 7.08 2.80
C GLU A 331 24.55 6.39 3.75
N SER A 332 25.05 5.84 4.86
CA SER A 332 24.21 5.23 5.90
C SER A 332 23.24 6.23 6.53
N THR A 333 23.62 7.50 6.65
CA THR A 333 22.75 8.57 7.17
C THR A 333 21.62 8.86 6.19
N VAL A 334 21.90 8.91 4.89
CA VAL A 334 20.86 9.09 3.86
C VAL A 334 19.89 7.91 3.85
N SER A 335 20.41 6.68 3.81
CA SER A 335 19.60 5.46 3.83
C SER A 335 18.68 5.37 5.05
N ARG A 336 19.17 5.80 6.22
CA ARG A 336 18.38 5.86 7.45
C ARG A 336 17.35 6.98 7.43
N ALA A 337 17.71 8.16 6.94
CA ALA A 337 16.83 9.32 6.90
C ALA A 337 15.63 9.11 5.96
N ILE A 338 15.78 8.37 4.86
CA ILE A 338 14.70 8.13 3.89
C ILE A 338 13.84 6.90 4.23
N LYS A 339 14.28 6.06 5.17
CA LYS A 339 13.61 4.80 5.50
C LYS A 339 12.23 5.09 6.08
N SER A 340 11.21 4.40 5.56
CA SER A 340 9.81 4.52 6.00
C SER A 340 9.21 5.93 5.86
N LYS A 341 9.80 6.80 5.02
CA LYS A 341 9.27 8.14 4.75
C LYS A 341 8.55 8.23 3.42
N TYR A 342 7.53 9.07 3.39
CA TYR A 342 6.78 9.38 2.17
C TYR A 342 6.92 10.85 1.79
N VAL A 343 6.99 11.10 0.48
CA VAL A 343 7.05 12.42 -0.11
C VAL A 343 5.80 12.65 -0.95
N GLN A 344 5.09 13.73 -0.65
CA GLN A 344 4.04 14.26 -1.48
C GLN A 344 4.66 15.14 -2.56
N THR A 345 4.44 14.78 -3.81
CA THR A 345 4.81 15.56 -4.99
C THR A 345 3.55 16.09 -5.68
N PRO A 346 3.68 17.03 -6.64
CA PRO A 346 2.52 17.49 -7.42
C PRO A 346 1.80 16.35 -8.17
N HIS A 347 2.49 15.24 -8.45
CA HIS A 347 1.97 14.12 -9.25
C HIS A 347 1.52 12.93 -8.39
N GLY A 348 1.66 13.01 -7.07
CA GLY A 348 1.22 11.94 -6.16
C GLY A 348 2.14 11.74 -4.95
N LEU A 349 1.77 10.74 -4.14
CA LEU A 349 2.48 10.31 -2.95
C LEU A 349 3.42 9.14 -3.27
N TYR A 350 4.70 9.26 -2.93
CA TYR A 350 5.70 8.22 -3.20
C TYR A 350 6.55 7.92 -1.96
N PRO A 351 6.97 6.66 -1.74
CA PRO A 351 8.04 6.36 -0.79
C PRO A 351 9.34 7.06 -1.23
N LEU A 352 10.07 7.71 -0.32
CA LEU A 352 11.32 8.40 -0.68
C LEU A 352 12.35 7.45 -1.31
N LYS A 353 12.38 6.18 -0.88
CA LYS A 353 13.34 5.19 -1.39
C LYS A 353 13.23 5.01 -2.91
N ASP A 354 12.03 5.17 -3.47
CA ASP A 354 11.75 4.85 -4.88
C ASP A 354 12.32 5.92 -5.83
N LEU A 355 12.67 7.09 -5.29
CA LEU A 355 13.37 8.15 -6.03
C LEU A 355 14.86 7.84 -6.25
N PHE A 356 15.43 6.90 -5.51
CA PHE A 356 16.83 6.51 -5.61
C PHE A 356 16.94 5.23 -6.42
N THR A 357 17.35 5.35 -7.68
CA THR A 357 17.47 4.22 -8.60
C THR A 357 18.87 4.16 -9.20
N SER A 358 19.32 2.94 -9.49
CA SER A 358 20.59 2.69 -10.16
C SER A 358 20.51 3.09 -11.64
N LYS A 359 21.56 3.74 -12.15
CA LYS A 359 21.73 4.05 -13.58
C LYS A 359 21.81 2.76 -14.40
N LEU A 360 20.99 2.63 -15.45
CA LEU A 360 21.26 1.66 -16.53
C LEU A 360 22.20 2.30 -17.54
N ALA A 361 23.03 1.47 -18.20
CA ALA A 361 23.85 1.91 -19.32
C ALA A 361 22.94 2.37 -20.47
N SER A 362 23.13 3.60 -20.93
CA SER A 362 22.44 4.22 -22.06
C SER A 362 23.49 4.94 -22.88
N GLU A 363 23.42 4.84 -24.21
CA GLU A 363 24.34 5.53 -25.12
C GLU A 363 24.13 7.06 -25.10
N SER A 364 22.94 7.52 -24.71
CA SER A 364 22.56 8.93 -24.78
C SER A 364 23.01 9.79 -23.59
N GLY A 365 23.82 9.26 -22.67
CA GLY A 365 24.30 9.97 -21.47
C GLY A 365 23.21 10.25 -20.42
N GLU A 366 21.94 10.30 -20.82
CA GLU A 366 20.77 10.25 -19.95
C GLU A 366 20.47 8.78 -19.62
N GLY A 367 21.05 8.30 -18.52
CA GLY A 367 20.72 6.98 -17.99
C GLY A 367 19.23 6.91 -17.68
N ALA A 368 18.54 5.90 -18.19
CA ALA A 368 17.14 5.66 -17.84
C ALA A 368 17.05 4.85 -16.54
N SER A 369 16.04 5.14 -15.73
CA SER A 369 15.75 4.36 -14.51
C SER A 369 15.02 3.06 -14.83
N SER A 370 15.17 2.04 -13.98
CA SER A 370 14.43 0.77 -14.12
C SER A 370 12.91 0.96 -14.00
N SER A 371 12.46 1.96 -13.24
CA SER A 371 11.06 2.33 -13.10
C SER A 371 10.50 2.94 -14.39
N SER A 372 11.24 3.83 -15.05
CA SER A 372 10.86 4.39 -16.36
C SER A 372 10.72 3.30 -17.41
N VAL A 373 11.61 2.30 -17.43
CA VAL A 373 11.51 1.15 -18.35
C VAL A 373 10.25 0.33 -18.06
N LYS A 374 9.90 0.10 -16.79
CA LYS A 374 8.66 -0.62 -16.42
C LYS A 374 7.40 0.12 -16.84
N LEU A 375 7.34 1.43 -16.62
CA LEU A 375 6.21 2.27 -17.06
C LEU A 375 6.06 2.24 -18.57
N PHE A 376 7.17 2.34 -19.30
CA PHE A 376 7.15 2.27 -20.75
C PHE A 376 6.73 0.89 -21.28
N ILE A 377 7.17 -0.21 -20.64
CA ILE A 377 6.67 -1.56 -20.97
C ILE A 377 5.16 -1.63 -20.77
N LYS A 378 4.64 -1.02 -19.69
CA LYS A 378 3.20 -0.97 -19.42
C LYS A 378 2.46 -0.18 -20.50
N GLU A 379 2.93 1.02 -20.86
CA GLU A 379 2.35 1.85 -21.93
C GLU A 379 2.36 1.14 -23.29
N LEU A 380 3.45 0.44 -23.63
CA LEU A 380 3.54 -0.33 -24.86
C LEU A 380 2.57 -1.51 -24.90
N VAL A 381 2.37 -2.17 -23.76
CA VAL A 381 1.43 -3.31 -23.64
C VAL A 381 -0.02 -2.82 -23.63
N GLU A 382 -0.30 -1.65 -23.03
CA GLU A 382 -1.66 -1.06 -23.04
C GLU A 382 -2.08 -0.62 -24.46
N ASN A 383 -1.15 -0.07 -25.24
CA ASN A 383 -1.38 0.35 -26.63
C ASN A 383 -1.15 -0.78 -27.66
N GLU A 384 -0.92 -2.03 -27.22
CA GLU A 384 -0.63 -3.13 -28.14
C GLU A 384 -1.87 -3.62 -28.89
N ASN A 385 -1.67 -4.12 -30.11
CA ASN A 385 -2.72 -4.83 -30.83
C ASN A 385 -2.90 -6.23 -30.24
N LYS A 386 -4.03 -6.48 -29.58
CA LYS A 386 -4.37 -7.73 -28.87
C LYS A 386 -4.43 -8.98 -29.79
N LEU A 387 -4.62 -8.80 -31.10
CA LEU A 387 -4.59 -9.89 -32.09
C LEU A 387 -3.15 -10.37 -32.37
N LYS A 388 -2.17 -9.47 -32.25
CA LYS A 388 -0.74 -9.73 -32.46
C LYS A 388 0.08 -9.06 -31.36
N PRO A 389 0.06 -9.60 -30.13
CA PRO A 389 0.77 -9.01 -28.99
C PRO A 389 2.27 -8.94 -29.27
N LEU A 390 2.91 -7.91 -28.72
CA LEU A 390 4.33 -7.67 -28.90
C LEU A 390 5.13 -8.77 -28.18
N SER A 391 6.03 -9.42 -28.93
CA SER A 391 7.03 -10.33 -28.37
C SER A 391 8.00 -9.55 -27.49
N ASP A 392 8.53 -10.17 -26.44
CA ASP A 392 9.59 -9.58 -25.59
C ASP A 392 10.76 -9.03 -26.44
N GLN A 393 11.07 -9.66 -27.58
CA GLN A 393 12.10 -9.18 -28.52
C GLN A 393 11.74 -7.85 -29.18
N LYS A 394 10.49 -7.67 -29.58
CA LYS A 394 10.00 -6.43 -30.20
C LYS A 394 9.93 -5.28 -29.18
N ILE A 395 9.72 -5.61 -27.90
CA ILE A 395 9.77 -4.62 -26.82
C ILE A 395 11.22 -4.14 -26.61
N VAL A 396 12.23 -5.04 -26.71
CA VAL A 396 13.65 -4.63 -26.72
C VAL A 396 13.91 -3.65 -27.87
N GLU A 397 13.49 -4.00 -29.08
CA GLU A 397 13.70 -3.16 -30.27
C GLU A 397 13.01 -1.80 -30.13
N ALA A 398 11.77 -1.76 -29.63
CA ALA A 398 11.03 -0.52 -29.40
C ALA A 398 11.71 0.38 -28.34
N LEU A 399 12.23 -0.21 -27.25
CA LEU A 399 13.00 0.50 -26.23
C LEU A 399 14.30 1.08 -26.80
N HIS A 400 15.01 0.31 -27.62
CA HIS A 400 16.23 0.75 -28.26
C HIS A 400 15.97 1.92 -29.22
N ILE A 401 14.97 1.81 -30.09
CA ILE A 401 14.66 2.85 -31.10
C ILE A 401 14.14 4.13 -30.46
N GLN A 402 13.26 4.04 -29.46
CA GLN A 402 12.58 5.22 -28.92
C GLN A 402 13.34 5.92 -27.79
N ARG A 403 14.13 5.18 -27.00
CA ARG A 403 14.79 5.72 -25.80
C ARG A 403 16.32 5.48 -25.78
N GLY A 404 16.88 4.75 -26.75
CA GLY A 404 18.32 4.45 -26.81
C GLY A 404 18.82 3.57 -25.65
N ILE A 405 17.92 2.81 -25.02
CA ILE A 405 18.23 1.98 -23.86
C ILE A 405 18.54 0.56 -24.33
N GLU A 406 19.74 0.08 -24.02
CA GLU A 406 20.13 -1.30 -24.32
C GLU A 406 19.73 -2.23 -23.16
N VAL A 407 18.78 -3.13 -23.40
CA VAL A 407 18.29 -4.07 -22.39
C VAL A 407 18.18 -5.48 -22.96
N SER A 408 18.59 -6.48 -22.19
CA SER A 408 18.44 -7.87 -22.61
C SER A 408 16.97 -8.33 -22.59
N ARG A 409 16.61 -9.25 -23.49
CA ARG A 409 15.29 -9.91 -23.51
C ARG A 409 14.93 -10.54 -22.15
N ARG A 410 15.91 -11.12 -21.44
CA ARG A 410 15.68 -11.73 -20.11
C ARG A 410 15.30 -10.68 -19.06
N THR A 411 15.89 -9.49 -19.13
CA THR A 411 15.58 -8.37 -18.23
C THR A 411 14.14 -7.88 -18.47
N ILE A 412 13.71 -7.79 -19.73
CA ILE A 412 12.32 -7.44 -20.06
C ILE A 412 11.35 -8.50 -19.55
N ALA A 413 11.64 -9.78 -19.73
CA ALA A 413 10.80 -10.86 -19.20
C ALA A 413 10.66 -10.75 -17.67
N LYS A 414 11.76 -10.49 -16.95
CA LYS A 414 11.74 -10.26 -15.50
C LYS A 414 10.88 -9.05 -15.12
N TYR A 415 11.06 -7.91 -15.78
CA TYR A 415 10.26 -6.72 -15.50
C TYR A 415 8.78 -6.91 -15.82
N ARG A 416 8.48 -7.67 -16.88
CA ARG A 416 7.11 -8.06 -17.25
C ARG A 416 6.46 -8.93 -16.17
N ASP A 417 7.20 -9.90 -15.64
CA ASP A 417 6.71 -10.79 -14.60
C ASP A 417 6.51 -10.05 -13.26
N GLU A 418 7.39 -9.10 -12.91
CA GLU A 418 7.20 -8.20 -11.76
C GLU A 418 5.95 -7.32 -11.90
N LEU A 419 5.62 -6.88 -13.13
CA LEU A 419 4.40 -6.15 -13.44
C LEU A 419 3.15 -7.04 -13.57
N LYS A 420 3.28 -8.37 -13.36
CA LYS A 420 2.22 -9.37 -13.55
C LYS A 420 1.61 -9.37 -14.95
N ILE A 421 2.35 -8.90 -15.95
CA ILE A 421 1.91 -8.91 -17.35
C ILE A 421 2.17 -10.30 -17.94
N LEU A 422 1.17 -10.92 -18.57
CA LEU A 422 1.31 -12.24 -19.17
C LEU A 422 2.24 -12.23 -20.41
N SER A 423 2.78 -13.40 -20.79
CA SER A 423 3.61 -13.55 -21.99
C SER A 423 2.79 -13.34 -23.26
N SER A 424 3.46 -12.96 -24.36
CA SER A 424 2.81 -12.68 -25.66
C SER A 424 1.86 -13.81 -26.11
N SER A 425 2.24 -15.08 -25.90
CA SER A 425 1.39 -16.23 -26.25
C SER A 425 0.07 -16.28 -25.47
N LYS A 426 0.07 -15.83 -24.21
CA LYS A 426 -1.12 -15.80 -23.32
C LYS A 426 -1.91 -14.49 -23.43
N ARG A 427 -1.32 -13.44 -24.01
CA ARG A 427 -1.99 -12.16 -24.28
C ARG A 427 -2.75 -12.15 -25.60
N LYS A 428 -2.44 -13.08 -26.51
CA LYS A 428 -3.09 -13.18 -27.80
C LYS A 428 -4.57 -13.50 -27.62
N ARG A 429 -5.43 -12.63 -28.16
CA ARG A 429 -6.85 -12.93 -28.36
C ARG A 429 -7.07 -13.46 -29.78
N PHE A 430 -8.07 -14.32 -29.95
CA PHE A 430 -8.48 -14.82 -31.27
C PHE A 430 -9.65 -14.03 -31.84
N THR A 431 -10.19 -13.07 -31.07
CA THR A 431 -11.21 -12.09 -31.44
C THR A 431 -10.77 -10.67 -31.08
#